data_AF-A0A967GXK8-F1
#
_entry.id   AF-A0A967GXK8-F1
#
_cell.length_a   1.000
_cell.length_b   1.000
_cell.length_c   1.000
_cell.angle_alpha   90.00
_cell.angle_beta   90.00
_cell.angle_gamma   90.00
#
_symmetry.space_group_name_H-M   'P 1'
#
loop_
_entity.id
_entity.type
_entity.pdbx_description
1 polymer ?
#
loop_
_entity_poly.entity_id
_entity_poly.type
_entity_poly.pdbx_seq_one_letter_code
_entity_poly.pdbx_strand_id
1 'polypeptide(L)'
;AGSPPEPSPAAGRLSLYAPVEALINLTNSSAQAWIADGHQARRRDLKVGTEDRDGHLLIHEGLRPGDQVILPPHEKLKPGKRIRIMSPDR
;
A
#
# COMPACT_ATOMS: atom_id res chain seq x y z
N ALA A 1 10.88 40.41 24.09
CA ALA A 1 11.41 39.57 23.01
C ALA A 1 10.47 38.39 22.83
N GLY A 2 9.72 38.35 21.72
CA GLY A 2 8.84 37.22 21.39
C GLY A 2 9.59 36.32 20.42
N SER A 3 9.75 35.04 20.78
CA SER A 3 10.33 34.03 19.89
C SER A 3 9.47 33.90 18.63
N PRO A 4 10.07 33.76 17.43
CA PRO A 4 9.30 33.44 16.24
C PRO A 4 8.68 32.03 16.38
N PRO A 5 7.52 31.76 15.77
CA PRO A 5 7.02 30.39 15.67
C PRO A 5 7.98 29.59 14.79
N GLU A 6 8.54 28.51 15.34
CA GLU A 6 9.31 27.54 14.56
C GLU A 6 8.43 27.02 13.41
N PRO A 7 8.95 26.96 12.17
CA PRO A 7 8.21 26.37 11.07
C PRO A 7 7.94 24.91 11.41
N SER A 8 6.66 24.55 11.59
CA SER A 8 6.21 23.16 11.70
C SER A 8 6.93 22.32 10.66
N PRO A 9 7.54 21.18 11.01
CA PRO A 9 8.24 20.35 10.05
C PRO A 9 7.28 20.08 8.90
N ALA A 10 7.67 20.54 7.70
CA ALA A 10 6.91 20.34 6.48
C ALA A 10 6.46 18.89 6.49
N ALA A 11 5.14 18.68 6.49
CA ALA A 11 4.55 17.35 6.47
C ALA A 11 5.12 16.64 5.23
N GLY A 12 6.20 15.89 5.45
CA GLY A 12 6.89 15.16 4.41
C GLY A 12 5.83 14.28 3.78
N ARG A 13 5.52 14.51 2.51
CA ARG A 13 4.56 13.68 1.79
C ARG A 13 5.10 12.26 1.87
N LEU A 14 4.44 11.45 2.70
CA LEU A 14 4.85 10.07 2.91
C LEU A 14 4.58 9.34 1.60
N SER A 15 5.65 9.06 0.85
CA SER A 15 5.57 8.23 -0.35
C SER A 15 5.43 6.79 0.10
N LEU A 16 4.30 6.17 -0.24
CA LEU A 16 4.08 4.76 0.01
C LEU A 16 4.58 3.98 -1.20
N TYR A 17 5.30 2.90 -0.95
CA TYR A 17 5.73 1.98 -2.00
C TYR A 17 5.16 0.61 -1.68
N ALA A 18 4.62 -0.07 -2.69
CA ALA A 18 4.10 -1.43 -2.55
C ALA A 18 4.84 -2.38 -3.49
N PRO A 19 5.13 -3.62 -3.07
CA PRO A 19 5.80 -4.59 -3.92
C PRO A 19 4.97 -4.86 -5.18
N VAL A 20 5.62 -4.82 -6.34
CA VAL A 20 4.99 -5.01 -7.65
C VAL A 20 4.27 -6.36 -7.74
N GLU A 21 4.79 -7.37 -7.03
CA GLU A 21 4.22 -8.72 -6.97
C GLU A 21 2.85 -8.77 -6.29
N ALA A 22 2.56 -7.85 -5.36
CA ALA A 22 1.24 -7.74 -4.73
C ALA A 22 0.21 -7.00 -5.60
N LEU A 23 0.67 -6.32 -6.65
CA LEU A 23 -0.18 -5.56 -7.54
C LEU A 23 -0.80 -6.50 -8.60
N ILE A 24 -2.11 -6.42 -8.74
CA ILE A 24 -2.91 -7.10 -9.75
C ILE A 24 -3.46 -6.07 -10.74
N ASN A 25 -3.61 -6.47 -12.00
CA ASN A 25 -4.05 -5.57 -13.08
C ASN A 25 -3.22 -4.27 -13.12
N LEU A 26 -1.90 -4.38 -12.97
CA LEU A 26 -0.99 -3.25 -13.05
C LEU A 26 -1.01 -2.65 -14.46
N THR A 27 -1.23 -1.34 -14.53
CA THR A 27 -1.18 -0.52 -15.75
C THR A 27 -0.22 0.65 -15.53
N ASN A 28 -0.07 1.53 -16.53
CA ASN A 28 0.91 2.63 -16.49
C ASN A 28 0.68 3.65 -15.35
N SER A 29 -0.54 3.78 -14.83
CA SER A 29 -0.86 4.76 -13.77
C SER A 29 -1.90 4.27 -12.76
N SER A 30 -2.31 3.01 -12.87
CA SER A 30 -3.32 2.41 -11.99
C SER A 30 -2.99 0.95 -11.76
N ALA A 31 -3.23 0.48 -10.56
CA ALA A 31 -3.10 -0.92 -10.20
C ALA A 31 -4.26 -1.29 -9.28
N GLN A 32 -4.43 -2.58 -9.02
CA GLN A 32 -5.25 -3.04 -7.92
C GLN A 32 -4.36 -3.81 -6.96
N ALA A 33 -4.73 -3.87 -5.69
CA ALA A 33 -4.09 -4.76 -4.75
C ALA A 33 -5.14 -5.39 -3.85
N TRP A 34 -4.76 -6.53 -3.28
CA TRP A 34 -5.48 -7.10 -2.16
C TRP A 34 -4.94 -6.49 -0.87
N ILE A 35 -5.85 -5.95 -0.06
CA ILE A 35 -5.54 -5.45 1.27
C ILE A 35 -6.30 -6.26 2.32
N ALA A 36 -5.64 -6.50 3.44
CA ALA A 36 -6.21 -7.15 4.60
C ALA A 36 -6.98 -6.13 5.44
N ASP A 37 -8.31 -6.24 5.42
CA ASP A 37 -9.21 -5.52 6.31
C ASP A 37 -9.50 -6.43 7.51
N GLY A 38 -8.62 -6.35 8.52
CA GLY A 38 -8.63 -7.27 9.66
C GLY A 38 -8.38 -8.73 9.23
N HIS A 39 -9.44 -9.53 9.18
CA HIS A 39 -9.37 -10.94 8.78
C HIS A 39 -10.00 -11.21 7.40
N GLN A 40 -10.23 -10.17 6.59
CA GLN A 40 -10.84 -10.32 5.27
C GLN A 40 -9.98 -9.68 4.18
N ALA A 41 -9.91 -10.34 3.03
CA ALA A 41 -9.29 -9.77 1.84
C ALA A 41 -10.28 -8.84 1.13
N ARG A 42 -9.82 -7.61 0.85
CA ARG A 42 -10.57 -6.63 0.09
C ARG A 42 -9.73 -6.18 -1.10
N ARG A 43 -10.35 -6.12 -2.28
CA ARG A 43 -9.68 -5.57 -3.47
C ARG A 43 -9.80 -4.06 -3.43
N ARG A 44 -8.68 -3.37 -3.64
CA ARG A 44 -8.65 -1.91 -3.68
C ARG A 44 -7.92 -1.42 -4.90
N ASP A 45 -8.49 -0.39 -5.50
CA ASP A 45 -7.93 0.32 -6.64
C ASP A 45 -6.88 1.30 -6.12
N LEU A 46 -5.70 1.25 -6.71
CA LEU A 46 -4.52 2.04 -6.38
C LEU A 46 -4.13 2.88 -7.59
N LYS A 47 -3.70 4.11 -7.34
CA LYS A 47 -2.98 4.89 -8.36
C LYS A 47 -1.50 4.75 -8.11
N VAL A 48 -0.79 4.30 -9.13
CA VAL A 48 0.64 4.05 -9.07
C VAL A 48 1.39 5.06 -9.92
N GLY A 49 2.62 5.36 -9.51
CA GLY A 49 3.54 6.19 -10.28
C GLY A 49 4.38 5.34 -11.21
N THR A 50 5.25 6.03 -11.96
CA THR A 50 6.29 5.41 -12.80
C THR A 50 7.57 5.11 -12.02
N GLU A 51 7.67 5.56 -10.77
CA GLU A 51 8.85 5.31 -9.94
C GLU A 51 8.78 3.93 -9.30
N ASP A 52 9.76 3.10 -9.62
CA ASP A 52 10.02 1.83 -8.95
C ASP A 52 11.30 1.94 -8.09
N ARG A 53 11.30 1.25 -6.96
CA ARG A 53 12.46 1.11 -6.07
C ARG A 53 12.54 -0.30 -5.56
N ASP A 54 13.54 -1.04 -6.02
CA ASP A 54 13.85 -2.38 -5.50
C ASP A 54 12.63 -3.33 -5.61
N GLY A 55 11.92 -3.28 -6.74
CA GLY A 55 10.68 -4.05 -6.94
C GLY A 55 9.44 -3.50 -6.20
N HIS A 56 9.54 -2.31 -5.59
CA HIS A 56 8.41 -1.62 -4.98
C HIS A 56 7.97 -0.43 -5.83
N LEU A 57 6.72 -0.40 -6.26
CA LEU A 57 6.17 0.67 -7.07
C LEU A 57 5.58 1.77 -6.19
N LEU A 58 5.83 3.03 -6.56
CA LEU A 58 5.28 4.20 -5.87
C LEU A 58 3.75 4.21 -5.97
N ILE A 59 3.09 4.39 -4.82
CA ILE A 59 1.64 4.53 -4.71
C ILE A 59 1.29 5.98 -4.41
N HIS A 60 0.59 6.62 -5.33
CA HIS A 60 0.10 8.00 -5.17
C HIS A 60 -1.22 8.06 -4.40
N GLU A 61 -2.13 7.12 -4.64
CA GLU A 61 -3.44 7.05 -3.98
C GLU A 61 -3.90 5.60 -3.79
N GLY A 62 -4.81 5.40 -2.83
CA GLY A 62 -5.51 4.14 -2.62
C GLY A 62 -4.93 3.28 -1.49
N LEU A 63 -3.68 3.50 -1.10
CA LEU A 63 -3.04 2.87 0.04
C LEU A 63 -2.81 3.90 1.16
N ARG A 64 -2.93 3.49 2.42
CA ARG A 64 -2.63 4.32 3.59
C ARG A 64 -1.49 3.70 4.39
N PRO A 65 -0.70 4.51 5.12
CA PRO A 65 0.26 3.95 6.08
C PRO A 65 -0.49 3.07 7.09
N GLY A 66 -0.04 1.82 7.22
CA GLY A 66 -0.67 0.80 8.06
C GLY A 66 -1.59 -0.18 7.32
N ASP A 67 -1.96 0.08 6.06
CA ASP A 67 -2.63 -0.94 5.23
C ASP A 67 -1.69 -2.12 5.00
N GLN A 68 -2.23 -3.34 5.17
CA GLN A 68 -1.51 -4.58 4.90
C GLN A 68 -1.87 -5.08 3.51
N VAL A 69 -0.92 -4.98 2.57
CA VAL A 69 -1.03 -5.57 1.24
C VAL A 69 -0.76 -7.08 1.31
N ILE A 70 -1.55 -7.84 0.55
CA ILE A 70 -1.46 -9.30 0.48
C ILE A 70 -0.58 -9.68 -0.71
N LEU A 71 0.54 -10.34 -0.42
CA LEU A 71 1.45 -10.88 -1.43
C LEU A 71 0.87 -12.12 -2.13
N PRO A 72 1.36 -12.48 -3.34
CA PRO A 72 0.95 -13.70 -4.03
C PRO A 72 1.24 -14.96 -3.19
N PRO A 73 0.50 -16.07 -3.44
CA PRO A 73 -0.47 -16.26 -4.52
C PRO A 73 -1.86 -15.67 -4.24
N HIS A 74 -2.36 -14.87 -5.19
CA HIS A 74 -3.70 -14.25 -5.11
C HIS A 74 -4.83 -15.12 -5.70
N GLU A 75 -4.52 -16.30 -6.24
CA GLU A 75 -5.48 -17.17 -6.96
C GLU A 75 -6.67 -17.63 -6.10
N LYS A 76 -6.45 -17.74 -4.78
CA LYS A 76 -7.48 -18.18 -3.82
C LYS A 76 -8.20 -17.00 -3.15
N LEU A 77 -7.78 -15.76 -3.44
CA LEU A 77 -8.35 -14.55 -2.86
C LEU A 77 -9.60 -14.13 -3.62
N LYS A 78 -10.64 -13.80 -2.85
CA LYS A 78 -11.92 -13.30 -3.32
C LYS A 78 -12.35 -12.17 -2.39
N PRO A 79 -13.14 -11.18 -2.86
CA PRO A 79 -13.58 -10.12 -1.98
C PRO A 79 -14.41 -10.70 -0.83
N GLY A 80 -14.08 -10.31 0.41
CA GLY A 80 -14.72 -10.82 1.63
C GLY A 80 -14.25 -12.21 2.07
N LYS A 81 -13.30 -12.82 1.35
CA LYS A 81 -12.68 -14.08 1.77
C LYS A 81 -11.96 -13.89 3.09
N ARG A 82 -12.24 -14.76 4.06
CA ARG A 82 -11.53 -14.79 5.32
C ARG A 82 -10.08 -15.22 5.08
N ILE A 83 -9.14 -14.39 5.48
CA ILE A 83 -7.70 -14.63 5.43
C ILE A 83 -7.15 -14.76 6.84
N ARG A 84 -5.98 -15.40 6.95
CA ARG A 84 -5.22 -15.44 8.19
C ARG A 84 -3.88 -14.76 7.90
N ILE A 85 -3.62 -13.65 8.58
CA ILE A 85 -2.35 -12.95 8.44
C ILE A 85 -1.30 -13.81 9.14
N MET A 86 -0.41 -14.40 8.36
CA MET A 86 0.79 -15.01 8.89
C MET A 86 1.80 -13.90 9.07
N SER A 87 1.87 -13.33 10.27
CA SER A 87 3.03 -12.55 10.66
C SER A 87 4.25 -13.45 10.49
N PRO A 88 5.34 -13.02 9.82
CA PRO A 88 6.58 -13.76 9.92
C PRO A 88 6.93 -13.82 11.40
N ASP A 89 6.95 -15.05 11.94
CA ASP A 89 7.40 -15.33 13.29
C ASP A 89 8.82 -14.76 13.42
N ARG A 90 9.00 -13.82 14.33
CA ARG A 90 10.25 -13.08 14.52
C ARG A 90 11.15 -13.82 15.50
#